data_AF-A0A7C5HHN5-F1
#
_entry.id   AF-A0A7C5HHN5-F1
#
_cell.length_a   1.000
_cell.length_b   1.000
_cell.length_c   1.000
_cell.angle_alpha   90.00
_cell.angle_beta   90.00
_cell.angle_gamma   90.00
#
_symmetry.space_group_name_H-M   'P 1'
#
loop_
_entity.id
_entity.type
_entity.pdbx_description
1 polymer ?
#
loop_
_entity_poly.entity_id
_entity_poly.type
_entity_poly.pdbx_seq_one_letter_code
_entity_poly.pdbx_strand_id
1 'polypeptide(L)'
;MRARLIVLALCLGLVAGLLGGCAPQAAPVDGGGAAAPAEGDQEDGQTPAAPAGEVFEWKMQTYYPTADPAYGAMQGVTERIAEATGGRLLIECFPGGSIVPQGKELDSLNQGVFEMAFVSHGFQTHLFPAAFLFAQRVGGLTPIQAMTWLRYGGGNELAAEMYSPLGG
;
A
#
# COMPACT_ATOMS: atom_id res chain seq x y z
N MET A 1 45.96 -13.60 17.59
CA MET A 1 44.96 -14.46 18.28
C MET A 1 44.40 -13.84 19.56
N ARG A 2 45.19 -13.09 20.36
CA ARG A 2 44.69 -12.41 21.58
C ARG A 2 43.59 -11.37 21.32
N ALA A 3 43.67 -10.59 20.24
CA ALA A 3 42.64 -9.61 19.88
C ALA A 3 41.30 -10.24 19.41
N ARG A 4 41.34 -11.43 18.78
CA ARG A 4 40.12 -12.15 18.34
C ARG A 4 39.34 -12.75 19.51
N LEU A 5 40.05 -13.17 20.57
CA LEU A 5 39.44 -13.66 21.82
C LEU A 5 38.80 -12.54 22.65
N ILE A 6 39.38 -11.33 22.63
CA ILE A 6 38.83 -10.15 23.33
C ILE A 6 37.52 -9.68 22.68
N VAL A 7 37.44 -9.67 21.34
CA VAL A 7 36.22 -9.29 20.61
C VAL A 7 35.09 -10.32 20.84
N LEU A 8 35.40 -11.61 20.86
CA LEU A 8 34.40 -12.67 21.13
C LEU A 8 33.89 -12.63 22.58
N ALA A 9 34.74 -12.31 23.55
CA ALA A 9 34.34 -12.13 24.95
C ALA A 9 33.46 -10.88 25.17
N LEU A 10 33.70 -9.79 24.42
CA LEU A 10 32.85 -8.60 24.44
C LEU A 10 31.47 -8.85 23.80
N CYS A 11 31.42 -9.63 22.71
CA CYS A 11 30.16 -9.99 22.06
C CYS A 11 29.28 -10.94 22.91
N LEU A 12 29.88 -11.87 23.69
CA LEU A 12 29.10 -12.69 24.62
C LEU A 12 28.63 -11.93 25.87
N GLY A 13 29.42 -10.95 26.35
CA GLY A 13 29.01 -10.09 27.47
C GLY A 13 27.84 -9.15 27.15
N LEU A 14 27.73 -8.70 25.89
CA LEU A 14 26.65 -7.80 25.46
C LEU A 14 25.29 -8.52 25.32
N VAL A 15 25.29 -9.83 25.04
CA VAL A 15 24.06 -10.64 24.89
C VAL A 15 23.44 -11.02 26.23
N ALA A 16 24.23 -11.07 27.32
CA ALA A 16 23.71 -11.37 28.67
C ALA A 16 23.14 -10.15 29.41
N GLY A 17 23.35 -8.92 28.92
CA GLY A 17 22.87 -7.68 29.54
C GLY A 17 21.48 -7.22 29.10
N LEU A 18 20.87 -7.84 28.08
CA LEU A 18 19.62 -7.38 27.45
C LEU A 18 18.39 -8.24 27.79
N LEU A 19 18.53 -9.25 28.66
CA LEU A 19 17.42 -10.12 29.11
C LEU A 19 17.02 -9.89 30.57
N GLY A 20 17.48 -8.82 31.20
CA GLY A 20 17.30 -8.54 32.64
C GLY A 20 16.50 -7.28 32.97
N GLY A 21 15.46 -6.93 32.21
CA GLY A 21 14.68 -5.72 32.48
C GLY A 21 13.19 -5.83 32.11
N CYS A 22 12.34 -5.56 33.11
CA CYS A 22 10.89 -5.35 33.05
C CYS A 22 9.98 -6.60 33.03
N ALA A 23 9.86 -7.25 34.19
CA ALA A 23 8.62 -7.92 34.59
C ALA A 23 7.64 -6.85 35.14
N PRO A 24 6.38 -6.78 34.68
CA PRO A 24 5.36 -6.01 35.37
C PRO A 24 4.92 -6.73 36.65
N GLN A 25 5.01 -5.96 37.74
CA GLN A 25 4.57 -6.24 39.09
C GLN A 25 3.10 -6.74 39.12
N ALA A 26 2.88 -7.96 39.60
CA ALA A 26 1.55 -8.38 40.05
C ALA A 26 1.20 -7.61 41.34
N ALA A 27 0.12 -6.82 41.28
CA ALA A 27 -0.50 -6.22 42.46
C ALA A 27 -1.31 -7.28 43.22
N PRO A 28 -1.40 -7.20 44.56
CA PRO A 28 -2.12 -8.17 45.36
C PRO A 28 -3.64 -7.94 45.25
N VAL A 29 -4.39 -9.00 44.97
CA VAL A 29 -5.85 -9.00 45.10
C VAL A 29 -6.22 -9.60 46.45
N ASP A 30 -6.44 -8.74 47.44
CA ASP A 30 -7.19 -9.10 48.65
C ASP A 30 -8.68 -9.14 48.29
N GLY A 31 -9.35 -10.22 48.69
CA GLY A 31 -10.71 -10.54 48.30
C GLY A 31 -11.79 -9.75 49.06
N GLY A 32 -12.99 -9.80 48.49
CA GLY A 32 -14.25 -9.58 49.20
C GLY A 32 -15.17 -8.56 48.56
N GLY A 33 -16.33 -9.01 48.07
CA GLY A 33 -17.48 -8.13 47.80
C GLY A 33 -18.28 -8.53 46.57
N ALA A 34 -19.33 -9.32 46.79
CA ALA A 34 -20.35 -9.62 45.79
C ALA A 34 -21.03 -8.32 45.30
N ALA A 35 -21.13 -8.16 43.99
CA ALA A 35 -22.07 -7.26 43.32
C ALA A 35 -22.77 -8.04 42.19
N ALA A 36 -24.08 -7.86 42.13
CA ALA A 36 -25.04 -8.51 41.23
C ALA A 36 -24.66 -8.40 39.74
N PRO A 37 -25.19 -9.27 38.84
CA PRO A 37 -24.96 -9.11 37.42
C PRO A 37 -25.69 -7.86 36.96
N ALA A 38 -24.94 -6.85 36.51
CA ALA A 38 -25.50 -5.83 35.63
C ALA A 38 -25.82 -6.52 34.30
N GLU A 39 -27.09 -6.41 33.89
CA GLU A 39 -27.56 -6.74 32.54
C GLU A 39 -26.58 -6.20 31.50
N GLY A 40 -26.11 -7.09 30.64
CA GLY A 40 -25.28 -6.72 29.52
C GLY A 40 -26.10 -5.87 28.56
N ASP A 41 -25.70 -4.61 28.40
CA ASP A 41 -26.00 -3.84 27.20
C ASP A 41 -25.35 -4.59 26.03
N GLN A 42 -26.14 -5.42 25.34
CA GLN A 42 -25.79 -5.90 24.02
C GLN A 42 -25.82 -4.68 23.09
N GLU A 43 -24.66 -4.07 22.88
CA GLU A 43 -24.42 -3.27 21.68
C GLU A 43 -24.73 -4.20 20.50
N ASP A 44 -25.83 -3.92 19.81
CA ASP A 44 -26.19 -4.53 18.55
C ASP A 44 -24.99 -4.39 17.62
N GLY A 45 -24.21 -5.47 17.52
CA GLY A 45 -23.16 -5.60 16.54
C GLY A 45 -23.83 -5.62 15.18
N GLN A 46 -23.98 -4.44 14.58
CA GLN A 46 -24.27 -4.30 13.16
C GLN A 46 -23.16 -5.03 12.43
N THR A 47 -23.44 -6.30 12.10
CA THR A 47 -22.66 -7.06 11.13
C THR A 47 -22.64 -6.20 9.88
N PRO A 48 -21.45 -5.82 9.34
CA PRO A 48 -21.38 -5.05 8.12
C PRO A 48 -22.28 -5.69 7.07
N ALA A 49 -23.24 -4.92 6.56
CA ALA A 49 -24.17 -5.42 5.56
C ALA A 49 -23.36 -5.99 4.39
N ALA A 50 -23.65 -7.23 4.01
CA ALA A 50 -22.99 -7.86 2.88
C ALA A 50 -23.16 -6.96 1.62
N PRO A 51 -22.13 -6.85 0.77
CA PRO A 51 -22.18 -6.01 -0.41
C PRO A 51 -23.39 -6.37 -1.29
N ALA A 52 -24.18 -5.37 -1.68
CA ALA A 52 -25.35 -5.57 -2.53
C ALA A 52 -24.90 -5.70 -4.00
N GLY A 53 -24.86 -6.93 -4.53
CA GLY A 53 -24.55 -7.21 -5.93
C GLY A 53 -23.27 -8.04 -6.11
N GLU A 54 -22.76 -8.05 -7.35
CA GLU A 54 -21.51 -8.74 -7.68
C GLU A 54 -20.31 -8.09 -6.98
N VAL A 55 -19.40 -8.94 -6.48
CA VAL A 55 -18.13 -8.54 -5.87
C VAL A 55 -17.01 -8.84 -6.86
N PHE A 56 -16.20 -7.83 -7.15
CA PHE A 56 -15.03 -7.90 -8.02
C PHE A 56 -13.76 -7.93 -7.16
N GLU A 57 -12.96 -8.96 -7.36
CA GLU A 57 -11.63 -9.10 -6.75
C GLU A 57 -10.58 -8.83 -7.82
N TRP A 58 -9.90 -7.70 -7.70
CA TRP A 58 -8.87 -7.25 -8.64
C TRP A 58 -7.49 -7.32 -8.00
N LYS A 59 -6.48 -7.56 -8.83
CA LYS A 59 -5.08 -7.43 -8.44
C LYS A 59 -4.51 -6.13 -9.00
N MET A 60 -3.71 -5.46 -8.18
CA MET A 60 -2.97 -4.28 -8.60
C MET A 60 -1.50 -4.40 -8.25
N GLN A 61 -0.61 -4.29 -9.23
CA GLN A 61 0.82 -4.08 -8.96
C GLN A 61 1.15 -2.58 -9.03
N THR A 62 1.80 -2.07 -7.98
CA THR A 62 2.39 -0.73 -7.98
C THR A 62 3.81 -0.77 -8.53
N TYR A 63 4.38 0.38 -8.92
CA TYR A 63 5.81 0.52 -9.19
C TYR A 63 6.64 0.62 -7.89
N TYR A 64 6.02 0.98 -6.77
CA TYR A 64 6.73 1.28 -5.52
C TYR A 64 7.24 0.01 -4.84
N PRO A 65 8.53 -0.08 -4.46
CA PRO A 65 9.00 -1.18 -3.63
C PRO A 65 8.36 -1.10 -2.23
N THR A 66 8.32 -2.22 -1.51
CA THR A 66 7.69 -2.30 -0.16
C THR A 66 8.23 -1.27 0.83
N ALA A 67 9.49 -0.86 0.70
CA ALA A 67 10.13 0.12 1.59
C ALA A 67 9.75 1.58 1.29
N ASP A 68 9.11 1.87 0.16
CA ASP A 68 8.68 3.20 -0.21
C ASP A 68 7.35 3.55 0.51
N PRO A 69 7.27 4.66 1.26
CA PRO A 69 6.02 5.07 1.93
C PRO A 69 4.82 5.23 0.99
N ALA A 70 5.05 5.52 -0.30
CA ALA A 70 4.00 5.60 -1.30
C ALA A 70 3.30 4.25 -1.55
N TYR A 71 3.96 3.12 -1.28
CA TYR A 71 3.32 1.81 -1.31
C TYR A 71 2.20 1.72 -0.26
N GLY A 72 2.46 2.15 0.97
CA GLY A 72 1.43 2.22 2.02
C GLY A 72 0.30 3.20 1.68
N ALA A 73 0.62 4.32 1.02
CA ALA A 73 -0.40 5.23 0.51
C ALA A 73 -1.31 4.57 -0.54
N MET A 74 -0.75 3.70 -1.41
CA MET A 74 -1.54 2.95 -2.39
C MET A 74 -2.45 1.89 -1.74
N GLN A 75 -2.03 1.26 -0.65
CA GLN A 75 -2.91 0.39 0.15
C GLN A 75 -4.09 1.17 0.74
N GLY A 76 -3.84 2.39 1.24
CA GLY A 76 -4.92 3.28 1.69
C GLY A 76 -5.87 3.70 0.56
N VAL A 77 -5.39 3.81 -0.69
CA VAL A 77 -6.25 4.05 -1.85
C VAL A 77 -7.15 2.84 -2.13
N THR A 78 -6.62 1.61 -2.07
CA THR A 78 -7.43 0.40 -2.28
C THR A 78 -8.50 0.22 -1.21
N GLU A 79 -8.20 0.56 0.05
CA GLU A 79 -9.17 0.56 1.15
C GLU A 79 -10.31 1.57 0.90
N ARG A 80 -9.98 2.80 0.51
CA ARG A 80 -10.98 3.82 0.18
C ARG A 80 -11.84 3.43 -1.02
N ILE A 81 -11.31 2.69 -1.99
CA ILE A 81 -12.09 2.15 -3.10
C ILE A 81 -13.08 1.10 -2.59
N ALA A 82 -12.64 0.19 -1.71
CA ALA A 82 -13.54 -0.78 -1.09
C ALA A 82 -14.67 -0.08 -0.32
N GLU A 83 -14.36 0.94 0.48
CA GLU A 83 -15.37 1.75 1.19
C GLU A 83 -16.33 2.46 0.22
N ALA A 84 -15.79 3.17 -0.78
CA ALA A 84 -16.58 3.94 -1.74
C ALA A 84 -17.50 3.07 -2.61
N THR A 85 -17.14 1.79 -2.80
CA THR A 85 -17.94 0.83 -3.57
C THR A 85 -18.86 -0.02 -2.70
N GLY A 86 -18.87 0.17 -1.38
CA GLY A 86 -19.64 -0.64 -0.44
C GLY A 86 -19.16 -2.10 -0.39
N GLY A 87 -17.85 -2.32 -0.55
CA GLY A 87 -17.23 -3.65 -0.57
C GLY A 87 -17.37 -4.42 -1.88
N ARG A 88 -17.87 -3.79 -2.95
CA ARG A 88 -18.05 -4.46 -4.25
C ARG A 88 -16.79 -4.53 -5.10
N LEU A 89 -15.82 -3.64 -4.88
CA LEU A 89 -14.52 -3.70 -5.54
C LEU A 89 -13.44 -3.85 -4.48
N LEU A 90 -12.83 -5.03 -4.43
CA LEU A 90 -11.73 -5.36 -3.54
C LEU A 90 -10.45 -5.44 -4.38
N ILE A 91 -9.45 -4.63 -4.05
CA ILE A 91 -8.20 -4.57 -4.79
C ILE A 91 -7.08 -5.08 -3.89
N GLU A 92 -6.46 -6.20 -4.25
CA GLU A 92 -5.25 -6.69 -3.62
C GLU A 92 -4.04 -5.91 -4.18
N CYS A 93 -3.40 -5.13 -3.31
CA CYS A 93 -2.27 -4.26 -3.67
C CYS A 93 -0.93 -4.96 -3.48
N PHE A 94 -0.14 -5.03 -4.55
CA PHE A 94 1.16 -5.67 -4.60
C PHE A 94 2.30 -4.65 -4.79
N PRO A 95 3.46 -4.85 -4.13
CA PRO A 95 4.61 -3.97 -4.32
C PRO A 95 5.26 -4.19 -5.69
N GLY A 96 6.03 -3.20 -6.14
CA GLY A 96 6.74 -3.24 -7.40
C GLY A 96 7.74 -4.39 -7.49
N GLY A 97 7.58 -5.22 -8.51
CA GLY A 97 8.45 -6.36 -8.78
C GLY A 97 7.92 -7.70 -8.27
N SER A 98 6.78 -7.76 -7.57
CA SER A 98 6.32 -9.01 -6.94
C SER A 98 5.51 -9.92 -7.85
N ILE A 99 4.73 -9.39 -8.80
CA ILE A 99 4.03 -10.20 -9.82
C ILE A 99 4.89 -10.24 -11.09
N VAL A 100 5.27 -9.07 -11.58
CA VAL A 100 6.12 -8.90 -12.76
C VAL A 100 7.29 -7.95 -12.45
N PRO A 101 8.42 -8.04 -13.17
CA PRO A 101 9.54 -7.11 -12.99
C PRO A 101 9.12 -5.64 -13.13
N GLN A 102 9.75 -4.74 -12.37
CA GLN A 102 9.50 -3.31 -12.50
C GLN A 102 9.77 -2.80 -13.93
N GLY A 103 8.88 -1.95 -14.43
CA GLY A 103 8.88 -1.46 -15.80
C GLY A 103 8.15 -2.35 -16.80
N LYS A 104 7.64 -3.52 -16.37
CA LYS A 104 6.82 -4.43 -17.18
C LYS A 104 5.35 -4.44 -16.78
N GLU A 105 4.95 -3.60 -15.84
CA GLU A 105 3.59 -3.61 -15.31
C GLU A 105 2.56 -3.30 -16.39
N LEU A 106 2.78 -2.28 -17.21
CA LEU A 106 1.83 -1.90 -18.24
C LEU A 106 1.74 -2.93 -19.39
N ASP A 107 2.88 -3.50 -19.80
CA ASP A 107 2.92 -4.60 -20.76
C ASP A 107 2.11 -5.81 -20.25
N SER A 108 2.21 -6.10 -18.95
CA SER A 108 1.54 -7.23 -18.29
C SER A 108 0.07 -6.97 -18.00
N LEU A 109 -0.31 -5.72 -17.70
CA LEU A 109 -1.71 -5.28 -17.62
C LEU A 109 -2.42 -5.53 -18.94
N ASN A 110 -1.80 -5.14 -20.05
CA ASN A 110 -2.34 -5.36 -21.39
C ASN A 110 -2.49 -6.85 -21.75
N GLN A 111 -1.70 -7.73 -21.11
CA GLN A 111 -1.80 -9.18 -21.25
C GLN A 111 -2.82 -9.82 -20.29
N GLY A 112 -3.47 -9.03 -19.43
CA GLY A 112 -4.45 -9.52 -18.45
C GLY A 112 -3.85 -10.26 -17.26
N VAL A 113 -2.59 -9.96 -16.89
CA VAL A 113 -1.94 -10.57 -15.71
C VAL A 113 -2.56 -10.08 -14.40
N PHE A 114 -3.04 -8.83 -14.40
CA PHE A 114 -3.78 -8.18 -13.32
C PHE A 114 -4.62 -7.04 -13.92
N GLU A 115 -5.67 -6.64 -13.20
CA GLU A 115 -6.66 -5.68 -13.70
C GLU A 115 -6.19 -4.23 -13.56
N MET A 116 -5.22 -3.96 -12.68
CA MET A 116 -4.73 -2.61 -12.43
C MET A 116 -3.20 -2.53 -12.28
N ALA A 117 -2.63 -1.42 -12.74
CA ALA A 117 -1.23 -1.06 -12.52
C ALA A 117 -1.14 0.38 -12.03
N PHE A 118 -0.30 0.63 -11.02
CA PHE A 118 0.07 1.98 -10.63
C PHE A 118 1.51 2.29 -11.08
N VAL A 119 1.64 2.99 -12.20
CA VAL A 119 2.93 3.36 -12.79
C VAL A 119 2.94 4.82 -13.26
N SER A 120 4.11 5.44 -13.29
CA SER A 120 4.29 6.76 -13.92
C SER A 120 4.24 6.62 -15.45
N HIS A 121 3.51 7.53 -16.11
CA HIS A 121 3.53 7.66 -17.57
C HIS A 121 4.97 7.75 -18.11
N GLY A 122 5.84 8.49 -17.42
CA GLY A 122 7.22 8.72 -17.86
C GLY A 122 8.09 7.48 -17.95
N PHE A 123 7.68 6.35 -17.36
CA PHE A 123 8.40 5.08 -17.50
C PHE A 123 7.99 4.28 -18.75
N GLN A 124 6.96 4.72 -19.47
CA GLN A 124 6.39 4.01 -20.62
C GLN A 124 6.89 4.60 -21.95
N THR A 125 8.08 5.20 -21.96
CA THR A 125 8.65 5.85 -23.15
C THR A 125 9.00 4.87 -24.26
N HIS A 126 9.18 3.58 -23.93
CA HIS A 126 9.35 2.50 -24.90
C HIS A 126 8.07 2.19 -25.66
N LEU A 127 6.90 2.43 -25.05
CA LEU A 127 5.59 2.27 -25.70
C LEU A 127 5.16 3.56 -26.40
N PHE A 128 5.32 4.70 -25.71
CA PHE A 128 4.87 6.00 -26.20
C PHE A 128 5.98 7.03 -26.06
N PRO A 129 6.58 7.51 -27.17
CA PRO A 129 7.60 8.56 -27.11
C PRO A 129 7.12 9.83 -26.39
N ALA A 130 5.81 10.10 -26.42
CA ALA A 130 5.16 11.23 -25.75
C ALA A 130 4.95 11.04 -24.24
N ALA A 131 5.13 9.84 -23.67
CA ALA A 131 4.74 9.54 -22.28
C ALA A 131 5.43 10.45 -21.25
N PHE A 132 6.64 10.90 -21.56
CA PHE A 132 7.40 11.82 -20.71
C PHE A 132 6.74 13.21 -20.58
N LEU A 133 5.82 13.59 -21.48
CA LEU A 133 5.01 14.83 -21.37
C LEU A 133 4.08 14.81 -20.17
N PHE A 134 3.67 13.64 -19.71
CA PHE A 134 2.74 13.46 -18.59
C PHE A 134 3.46 13.17 -17.26
N ALA A 135 4.79 13.26 -17.24
CA ALA A 135 5.61 13.04 -16.04
C ALA A 135 6.26 14.33 -15.54
N GLN A 136 6.84 14.26 -14.34
CA GLN A 136 7.64 15.36 -13.78
C GLN A 136 8.97 15.50 -14.53
N ARG A 137 9.39 16.74 -14.80
CA ARG A 137 10.59 17.04 -15.59
C ARG A 137 11.32 18.26 -15.07
N VAL A 138 12.63 18.29 -15.31
CA VAL A 138 13.46 19.46 -15.03
C VAL A 138 12.96 20.63 -15.88
N GLY A 139 12.66 21.76 -15.23
CA GLY A 139 12.07 22.94 -15.88
C GLY A 139 10.61 22.75 -16.32
N GLY A 140 9.94 21.68 -15.87
CA GLY A 140 8.54 21.40 -16.18
C GLY A 140 7.55 22.15 -15.30
N LEU A 141 6.30 21.69 -15.35
CA LEU A 141 5.21 22.20 -14.52
C LEU A 141 5.45 21.89 -13.05
N THR A 142 5.06 22.80 -12.15
CA THR A 142 4.96 22.49 -10.73
C THR A 142 3.86 21.45 -10.48
N PRO A 143 3.83 20.75 -9.32
CA PRO A 143 2.80 19.74 -9.04
C PRO A 143 1.37 20.27 -9.20
N ILE A 144 1.09 21.49 -8.72
CA ILE A 144 -0.25 22.12 -8.86
C ILE A 144 -0.56 22.44 -10.31
N GLN A 145 0.42 22.94 -11.08
CA GLN A 145 0.22 23.20 -12.51
C GLN A 145 -0.01 21.91 -13.30
N ALA A 146 0.76 20.85 -13.01
CA ALA A 146 0.58 19.54 -13.63
C ALA A 146 -0.80 18.95 -13.30
N MET A 147 -1.22 18.98 -12.03
CA MET A 147 -2.54 18.52 -11.62
C MET A 147 -3.67 19.33 -12.28
N THR A 148 -3.51 20.65 -12.37
CA THR A 148 -4.49 21.54 -13.01
C THR A 148 -4.59 21.25 -14.51
N TRP A 149 -3.46 21.06 -15.19
CA TRP A 149 -3.41 20.72 -16.61
C TRP A 149 -4.02 19.34 -16.88
N LEU A 150 -3.68 18.33 -16.09
CA LEU A 150 -4.27 16.98 -16.21
C LEU A 150 -5.78 17.02 -16.03
N ARG A 151 -6.29 17.73 -15.01
CA ARG A 151 -7.72 17.72 -14.67
C ARG A 151 -8.58 18.66 -15.51
N TYR A 152 -8.05 19.81 -15.92
CA TYR A 152 -8.84 20.88 -16.54
C TYR A 152 -8.25 21.42 -17.85
N GLY A 153 -6.99 21.09 -18.14
CA GLY A 153 -6.24 21.61 -19.29
C GLY A 153 -6.14 20.64 -20.47
N GLY A 154 -6.94 19.57 -20.51
CA GLY A 154 -6.90 18.56 -21.57
C GLY A 154 -5.87 17.45 -21.36
N GLY A 155 -5.14 17.44 -20.24
CA GLY A 155 -4.03 16.50 -20.06
C GLY A 155 -4.49 15.05 -19.90
N ASN A 156 -5.61 14.80 -19.21
CA ASN A 156 -6.17 13.44 -19.09
C ASN A 156 -6.70 12.92 -20.43
N GLU A 157 -7.29 13.79 -21.26
CA GLU A 157 -7.80 13.45 -22.59
C GLU A 157 -6.65 13.06 -23.53
N LEU A 158 -5.56 13.84 -23.51
CA LEU A 158 -4.35 13.52 -24.27
C LEU A 158 -3.68 12.23 -23.78
N ALA A 159 -3.70 11.98 -22.47
CA ALA A 159 -3.20 10.72 -21.92
C ALA A 159 -4.05 9.54 -22.39
N ALA A 160 -5.39 9.67 -22.35
CA ALA A 160 -6.30 8.64 -22.84
C ALA A 160 -6.12 8.36 -24.34
N GLU A 161 -5.95 9.41 -25.16
CA GLU A 161 -5.64 9.27 -26.59
C GLU A 161 -4.33 8.48 -26.80
N MET A 162 -3.29 8.80 -26.03
CA MET A 162 -2.02 8.08 -26.08
C MET A 162 -2.18 6.60 -25.75
N TYR A 163 -3.00 6.24 -24.76
CA TYR A 163 -3.21 4.84 -24.35
C TYR A 163 -4.22 4.08 -25.22
N SER A 164 -5.05 4.76 -26.01
CA SER A 164 -6.09 4.14 -26.84
C SER A 164 -5.64 2.96 -27.72
N PRO A 165 -4.40 2.89 -28.26
CA PRO A 165 -3.95 1.75 -29.05
C PRO A 165 -3.78 0.44 -28.25
N LEU A 166 -3.71 0.50 -26.91
CA LEU A 166 -3.57 -0.68 -26.05
C LEU A 166 -4.91 -1.34 -25.71
N GLY A 167 -6.04 -0.76 -26.10
CA GLY A 167 -7.36 -1.21 -25.66
C GLY A 167 -7.79 -0.47 -24.40
N GLY A 168 -8.94 0.19 -24.48
CA GLY A 168 -9.57 0.95 -23.39
C GLY A 168 -10.62 0.16 -22.66
#